data_AF-A0A2E4EB10-F1
#
_entry.id   AF-A0A2E4EB10-F1
#
_cell.length_a   1.000
_cell.length_b   1.000
_cell.length_c   1.000
_cell.angle_alpha   90.00
_cell.angle_beta   90.00
_cell.angle_gamma   90.00
#
_symmetry.space_group_name_H-M   'P 1'
#
loop_
_entity.id
_entity.type
_entity.pdbx_description
1 polymer ?
#
loop_
_entity_poly.entity_id
_entity_poly.type
_entity_poly.pdbx_seq_one_letter_code
_entity_poly.pdbx_strand_id
1 'polypeptide(L)'
;MKHFVPLILLLTFGCTETLNTDSVQNNNLFVLGKIPEIGDPIPIHDSIGLSSNYELLVTSSQTWPASAFMYEGCTFEIAWSSYGGVKYISTSCHDFVTPEKIQAGMKLKEIDVSKFDKIRTMPGWGHYVELKSGWKAAFCIDSTCTGRPLNGNDKVDWLFKR
;
A
#
# COMPACT_ATOMS: atom_id res chain seq x y z
N MET A 1 8.15 -46.29 -55.62
CA MET A 1 7.97 -44.82 -55.60
C MET A 1 7.30 -44.50 -54.26
N LYS A 2 8.04 -44.16 -53.20
CA LYS A 2 8.55 -42.82 -52.83
C LYS A 2 7.50 -41.72 -53.03
N HIS A 3 7.42 -40.84 -52.01
CA HIS A 3 6.57 -39.65 -51.84
C HIS A 3 5.39 -39.87 -50.87
N PHE A 4 5.07 -38.99 -49.91
CA PHE A 4 5.77 -37.90 -49.22
C PHE A 4 4.76 -37.50 -48.14
N VAL A 5 5.18 -37.43 -46.88
CA VAL A 5 4.31 -36.99 -45.76
C VAL A 5 4.25 -35.45 -45.75
N PRO A 6 3.13 -34.86 -45.34
CA PRO A 6 3.19 -33.81 -44.33
C PRO A 6 2.12 -34.07 -43.25
N LEU A 7 2.46 -34.57 -42.06
CA LEU A 7 2.91 -33.82 -40.88
C LEU A 7 2.22 -32.46 -40.74
N ILE A 8 0.99 -32.50 -40.22
CA ILE A 8 0.26 -31.31 -39.78
C ILE A 8 0.88 -30.87 -38.45
N LEU A 9 1.68 -29.80 -38.51
CA LEU A 9 2.22 -29.09 -37.36
C LEU A 9 1.11 -28.19 -36.80
N LEU A 10 0.45 -28.62 -35.73
CA LEU A 10 -0.45 -27.76 -34.96
C LEU A 10 0.39 -26.77 -34.14
N LEU A 11 0.54 -25.56 -34.68
CA LEU A 11 1.07 -24.40 -33.96
C LEU A 11 0.06 -24.01 -32.86
N THR A 12 0.36 -24.40 -31.63
CA THR A 12 -0.29 -23.81 -30.44
C THR A 12 0.18 -22.36 -30.35
N PHE A 13 -0.70 -21.41 -30.67
CA PHE A 13 -0.52 -20.02 -30.27
C PHE A 13 -0.56 -19.97 -28.74
N GLY A 14 0.61 -20.03 -28.12
CA GLY A 14 0.79 -19.58 -26.75
C GLY A 14 0.63 -18.07 -26.74
N CYS A 15 -0.51 -17.56 -26.29
CA CYS A 15 -0.56 -16.21 -25.76
C CYS A 15 0.21 -16.21 -24.44
N THR A 16 1.52 -15.95 -24.53
CA THR A 16 2.28 -15.46 -23.39
C THR A 16 1.77 -14.05 -23.14
N GLU A 17 0.79 -13.91 -22.24
CA GLU A 17 0.52 -12.62 -21.62
C GLU A 17 1.73 -12.29 -20.74
N THR A 18 2.73 -11.69 -21.36
CA THR A 18 3.76 -10.93 -20.66
C THR A 18 3.01 -9.79 -19.97
N LEU A 19 2.69 -9.97 -18.68
CA LEU A 19 2.27 -8.89 -17.81
C LEU A 19 3.39 -7.86 -17.85
N ASN A 20 3.13 -6.82 -18.64
CA ASN A 20 3.97 -5.67 -18.80
C ASN A 20 3.85 -4.86 -17.50
N THR A 21 4.56 -5.28 -16.45
CA THR A 21 4.84 -4.45 -15.27
C THR A 21 5.88 -3.42 -15.68
N ASP A 22 5.45 -2.43 -16.48
CA ASP A 22 6.17 -1.18 -16.71
C ASP A 22 5.19 -0.17 -17.31
N SER A 23 4.18 0.19 -16.53
CA SER A 23 3.57 1.50 -16.63
C SER A 23 3.87 2.26 -15.34
N VAL A 24 5.16 2.53 -15.11
CA VAL A 24 5.56 3.66 -14.28
C VAL A 24 5.10 4.90 -15.04
N GLN A 25 3.85 5.32 -14.78
CA GLN A 25 3.43 6.66 -15.13
C GLN A 25 4.39 7.62 -14.42
N ASN A 26 5.11 8.43 -15.20
CA ASN A 26 5.92 9.54 -14.74
C ASN A 26 5.02 10.55 -14.01
N ASN A 27 4.75 10.26 -12.74
CA ASN A 27 4.01 11.13 -11.84
C ASN A 27 5.04 11.89 -11.02
N ASN A 28 4.98 13.23 -11.09
CA ASN A 28 5.82 14.13 -10.31
C ASN A 28 5.62 13.85 -8.81
N LEU A 29 6.43 12.95 -8.25
CA LEU A 29 6.46 12.66 -6.83
C LEU A 29 7.05 13.89 -6.15
N PHE A 30 6.22 14.65 -5.43
CA PHE A 30 6.68 15.85 -4.74
C PHE A 30 7.35 15.45 -3.42
N VAL A 31 8.38 16.20 -3.03
CA VAL A 31 9.12 15.96 -1.79
C VAL A 31 8.57 16.87 -0.71
N LEU A 32 8.19 16.29 0.43
CA LEU A 32 7.79 17.06 1.62
C LEU A 32 8.91 17.08 2.65
N GLY A 33 9.05 18.21 3.35
CA GLY A 33 9.96 18.33 4.50
C GLY A 33 9.42 17.72 5.80
N LYS A 34 8.14 17.32 5.82
CA LYS A 34 7.51 16.61 6.93
C LYS A 34 6.32 15.78 6.43
N ILE A 35 5.98 14.72 7.14
CA ILE A 35 4.75 13.96 6.93
C ILE A 35 3.57 14.80 7.47
N PRO A 36 2.50 15.04 6.68
CA PRO A 36 1.29 15.70 7.18
C PRO A 36 0.62 14.91 8.30
N GLU A 37 -0.17 15.57 9.13
CA GLU A 37 -1.01 14.90 10.13
C GLU A 37 -2.44 14.70 9.60
N ILE A 38 -3.17 13.74 10.20
CA ILE A 38 -4.58 13.54 9.87
C ILE A 38 -5.36 14.80 10.21
N GLY A 39 -6.17 15.28 9.26
CA GLY A 39 -6.94 16.51 9.39
C GLY A 39 -6.21 17.78 8.94
N ASP A 40 -4.89 17.73 8.70
CA ASP A 40 -4.19 18.86 8.08
C ASP A 40 -4.85 19.20 6.74
N PRO A 41 -4.92 20.49 6.36
CA PRO A 41 -5.22 20.83 4.98
C PRO A 41 -4.12 20.22 4.12
N ILE A 42 -4.49 19.64 2.98
CA ILE A 42 -3.48 19.22 2.03
C ILE A 42 -2.67 20.44 1.63
N PRO A 43 -1.36 20.28 1.34
CA PRO A 43 -0.59 21.30 0.66
C PRO A 43 -1.11 21.54 -0.78
N ILE A 44 -2.32 22.11 -0.93
CA ILE A 44 -2.97 22.47 -2.21
C ILE A 44 -2.59 23.89 -2.63
N HIS A 45 -1.77 24.63 -1.89
CA HIS A 45 -1.49 26.02 -2.25
C HIS A 45 -0.55 26.13 -3.46
N ASP A 46 -1.19 26.17 -4.64
CA ASP A 46 -0.89 26.92 -5.86
C ASP A 46 0.48 26.76 -6.53
N SER A 47 1.38 25.93 -5.98
CA SER A 47 2.74 25.75 -6.53
C SER A 47 3.06 24.30 -6.90
N ILE A 48 2.34 23.31 -6.36
CA ILE A 48 2.67 21.87 -6.52
C ILE A 48 1.62 21.11 -7.36
N GLY A 49 0.47 21.71 -7.69
CA GLY A 49 -0.48 21.11 -8.62
C GLY A 49 -0.87 19.67 -8.24
N LEU A 50 -1.16 19.46 -6.95
CA LEU A 50 -1.56 18.17 -6.39
C LEU A 50 -2.93 17.78 -6.97
N SER A 51 -2.94 17.27 -8.19
CA SER A 51 -4.05 16.54 -8.75
C SER A 51 -4.10 15.17 -8.10
N SER A 52 -5.31 14.71 -7.81
CA SER A 52 -5.51 13.28 -7.55
C SER A 52 -5.05 12.52 -8.77
N ASN A 53 -4.14 11.56 -8.58
CA ASN A 53 -3.66 10.71 -9.67
C ASN A 53 -4.45 9.40 -9.72
N TYR A 54 -5.06 9.00 -8.60
CA TYR A 54 -5.85 7.78 -8.46
C TYR A 54 -6.79 7.88 -7.25
N GLU A 55 -7.64 6.88 -7.07
CA GLU A 55 -8.40 6.68 -5.83
C GLU A 55 -7.77 5.59 -4.98
N LEU A 56 -7.71 5.79 -3.66
CA LEU A 56 -7.15 4.84 -2.71
C LEU A 56 -8.23 4.28 -1.78
N LEU A 57 -8.25 2.96 -1.62
CA LEU A 57 -9.13 2.25 -0.69
C LEU A 57 -8.64 2.41 0.76
N VAL A 58 -9.27 3.30 1.55
CA VAL A 58 -8.84 3.60 2.93
C VAL A 58 -9.58 2.79 4.01
N THR A 59 -10.69 2.16 3.63
CA THR A 59 -11.45 1.15 4.38
C THR A 59 -12.01 0.12 3.40
N SER A 60 -12.62 -0.97 3.87
CA SER A 60 -13.26 -1.97 3.00
C SER A 60 -14.40 -1.45 2.11
N SER A 61 -14.91 -0.23 2.34
CA SER A 61 -16.05 0.32 1.61
C SER A 61 -15.89 1.78 1.19
N GLN A 62 -14.68 2.34 1.31
CA GLN A 62 -14.47 3.76 1.07
C GLN A 62 -13.18 4.01 0.30
N THR A 63 -13.30 4.73 -0.82
CA THR A 63 -12.19 5.31 -1.55
C THR A 63 -12.11 6.80 -1.33
N TRP A 64 -10.91 7.36 -1.48
CA TRP A 64 -10.69 8.81 -1.52
C TRP A 64 -9.71 9.17 -2.63
N PRO A 65 -9.80 10.39 -3.18
CA PRO A 65 -8.75 10.97 -4.01
C PRO A 65 -7.39 10.86 -3.32
N ALA A 66 -6.37 10.46 -4.07
CA ALA A 66 -5.06 10.18 -3.54
C ALA A 66 -3.93 10.59 -4.50
N SER A 67 -2.76 10.77 -3.91
CA SER A 67 -1.50 10.96 -4.61
C SER A 67 -0.37 10.37 -3.77
N ALA A 68 0.84 10.39 -4.32
CA ALA A 68 2.03 9.92 -3.64
C ALA A 68 3.04 11.06 -3.46
N PHE A 69 3.82 11.00 -2.38
CA PHE A 69 4.87 11.96 -2.07
C PHE A 69 6.12 11.28 -1.52
N MET A 70 7.27 11.94 -1.61
CA MET A 70 8.51 11.49 -0.98
C MET A 70 8.72 12.19 0.36
N TYR A 71 9.17 11.42 1.34
CA TYR A 71 9.74 11.94 2.57
C TYR A 71 10.89 11.04 3.00
N GLU A 72 12.07 11.64 3.21
CA GLU A 72 13.30 10.94 3.63
C GLU A 72 13.62 9.66 2.83
N GLY A 73 13.42 9.70 1.50
CA GLY A 73 13.70 8.56 0.61
C GLY A 73 12.60 7.51 0.53
N CYS A 74 11.53 7.64 1.34
CA CYS A 74 10.37 6.76 1.31
C CYS A 74 9.22 7.38 0.52
N THR A 75 8.55 6.55 -0.28
CA THR A 75 7.28 6.91 -0.92
C THR A 75 6.14 6.69 0.06
N PHE A 76 5.29 7.71 0.19
CA PHE A 76 4.06 7.67 0.95
C PHE A 76 2.89 7.89 0.00
N GLU A 77 1.76 7.26 0.31
CA GLU A 77 0.48 7.62 -0.26
C GLU A 77 -0.24 8.55 0.71
N ILE A 78 -0.99 9.50 0.16
CA ILE A 78 -1.83 10.42 0.92
C ILE A 78 -3.19 10.50 0.25
N ALA A 79 -4.24 10.33 1.04
CA ALA A 79 -5.61 10.47 0.58
C ALA A 79 -6.39 11.45 1.45
N TRP A 80 -7.39 12.10 0.84
CA TRP A 80 -8.01 13.28 1.43
C TRP A 80 -9.49 13.41 1.13
N SER A 81 -10.15 14.26 1.93
CA SER A 81 -11.56 14.53 1.73
C SER A 81 -11.88 15.50 0.61
N SER A 82 -13.13 15.47 0.13
CA SER A 82 -13.64 16.49 -0.77
C SER A 82 -13.54 17.92 -0.21
N TYR A 83 -13.38 18.06 1.11
CA TYR A 83 -13.14 19.32 1.81
C TYR A 83 -11.64 19.66 1.96
N GLY A 84 -10.74 18.85 1.39
CA GLY A 84 -9.30 19.10 1.35
C GLY A 84 -8.51 18.71 2.60
N GLY A 85 -9.13 18.02 3.56
CA GLY A 85 -8.44 17.54 4.77
C GLY A 85 -7.85 16.16 4.59
N VAL A 86 -6.62 15.92 5.06
CA VAL A 86 -5.95 14.61 5.02
C VAL A 86 -6.76 13.58 5.83
N LYS A 87 -7.02 12.42 5.22
CA LYS A 87 -7.80 11.32 5.82
C LYS A 87 -7.02 10.02 5.95
N TYR A 88 -5.95 9.88 5.18
CA TYR A 88 -5.16 8.66 5.18
C TYR A 88 -3.75 8.97 4.71
N ILE A 89 -2.77 8.35 5.37
CA ILE A 89 -1.37 8.34 4.95
C ILE A 89 -0.88 6.91 5.11
N SER A 90 -0.20 6.36 4.11
CA SER A 90 0.45 5.04 4.20
C SER A 90 1.83 5.00 3.58
N THR A 91 2.62 4.02 4.00
CA THR A 91 3.85 3.64 3.31
C THR A 91 4.15 2.16 3.53
N SER A 92 4.71 1.52 2.51
CA SER A 92 5.33 0.18 2.60
C SER A 92 6.87 0.27 2.60
N CYS A 93 7.43 1.46 2.77
CA CYS A 93 8.87 1.66 2.78
C CYS A 93 9.52 0.92 3.95
N HIS A 94 10.50 0.06 3.66
CA HIS A 94 11.22 -0.70 4.68
C HIS A 94 12.12 0.16 5.56
N ASP A 95 12.58 1.30 5.03
CA ASP A 95 13.48 2.22 5.74
C ASP A 95 12.72 3.22 6.64
N PHE A 96 11.38 3.31 6.50
CA PHE A 96 10.57 4.11 7.39
C PHE A 96 10.30 3.37 8.71
N VAL A 97 10.69 4.01 9.81
CA VAL A 97 10.57 3.46 11.17
C VAL A 97 9.66 4.35 12.01
N THR A 98 8.60 3.77 12.57
CA THR A 98 7.71 4.51 13.49
C THR A 98 8.42 4.89 14.79
N PRO A 99 7.88 5.84 15.59
CA PRO A 99 8.41 6.14 16.92
C PRO A 99 8.53 4.92 17.84
N GLU A 100 7.67 3.91 17.66
CA GLU A 100 7.71 2.62 18.36
C GLU A 100 8.72 1.62 17.80
N LYS A 101 9.53 2.03 16.82
CA LYS A 101 10.54 1.20 16.13
C LYS A 101 9.94 0.07 15.30
N ILE A 102 8.76 0.29 14.72
CA ILE A 102 8.10 -0.67 13.83
C ILE A 102 8.33 -0.22 12.38
N GLN A 103 8.56 -1.16 11.48
CA GLN A 103 8.77 -0.91 10.05
C GLN A 103 8.10 -1.99 9.21
N ALA A 104 7.88 -1.71 7.91
CA ALA A 104 7.41 -2.72 6.97
C ALA A 104 8.41 -3.90 6.90
N GLY A 105 7.88 -5.12 6.78
CA GLY A 105 8.63 -6.37 6.77
C GLY A 105 8.91 -6.99 8.13
N MET A 106 8.72 -6.26 9.24
CA MET A 106 8.88 -6.80 10.59
C MET A 106 7.81 -7.85 10.90
N LYS A 107 8.18 -8.97 11.52
CA LYS A 107 7.24 -10.03 11.90
C LYS A 107 6.48 -9.67 13.16
N LEU A 108 5.21 -10.11 13.26
CA LEU A 108 4.38 -9.86 14.43
C LEU A 108 5.02 -10.33 15.75
N LYS A 109 5.78 -11.43 15.76
CA LYS A 109 6.48 -11.91 16.96
C LYS A 109 7.65 -11.03 17.41
N GLU A 110 8.17 -10.18 16.53
CA GLU A 110 9.23 -9.20 16.83
C GLU A 110 8.63 -7.92 17.41
N ILE A 111 7.32 -7.76 17.27
CA ILE A 111 6.54 -6.65 17.79
C ILE A 111 6.04 -7.03 19.19
N ASP A 112 6.33 -6.18 20.17
CA ASP A 112 5.85 -6.37 21.54
C ASP A 112 4.34 -6.08 21.61
N VAL A 113 3.53 -7.08 21.26
CA VAL A 113 2.08 -6.95 21.14
C VAL A 113 1.39 -6.58 22.45
N SER A 114 2.05 -6.79 23.60
CA SER A 114 1.54 -6.40 24.92
C SER A 114 1.38 -4.89 25.08
N LYS A 115 2.05 -4.10 24.23
CA LYS A 115 1.96 -2.64 24.22
C LYS A 115 0.75 -2.09 23.46
N PHE A 116 -0.05 -2.95 22.82
CA PHE A 116 -1.20 -2.53 22.02
C PHE A 116 -2.48 -3.17 22.54
N ASP A 117 -3.59 -2.45 22.43
CA ASP A 117 -4.85 -2.89 23.02
C ASP A 117 -5.35 -4.20 22.41
N LYS A 118 -5.50 -4.25 21.07
CA LYS A 118 -6.04 -5.40 20.32
C LYS A 118 -5.62 -5.37 18.85
N ILE A 119 -5.49 -6.56 18.26
CA ILE A 119 -5.49 -6.73 16.80
C ILE A 119 -6.91 -6.45 16.29
N ARG A 120 -7.02 -5.58 15.30
CA ARG A 120 -8.27 -5.28 14.60
C ARG A 120 -8.28 -5.96 13.24
N THR A 121 -9.45 -6.39 12.78
CA THR A 121 -9.64 -7.06 11.49
C THR A 121 -10.69 -6.31 10.70
N MET A 122 -10.40 -6.01 9.44
CA MET A 122 -11.32 -5.40 8.50
C MET A 122 -11.40 -6.28 7.25
N PRO A 123 -12.48 -7.07 7.09
CA PRO A 123 -12.62 -7.97 5.94
C PRO A 123 -12.49 -7.24 4.61
N GLY A 124 -11.68 -7.80 3.71
CA GLY A 124 -11.39 -7.19 2.41
C GLY A 124 -10.43 -6.01 2.45
N TRP A 125 -9.81 -5.72 3.61
CA TRP A 125 -8.80 -4.67 3.75
C TRP A 125 -7.54 -5.16 4.46
N GLY A 126 -7.67 -5.77 5.64
CA GLY A 126 -6.52 -6.28 6.38
C GLY A 126 -6.70 -6.37 7.88
N HIS A 127 -5.70 -6.97 8.53
CA HIS A 127 -5.52 -6.88 9.97
C HIS A 127 -4.61 -5.71 10.31
N TYR A 128 -4.77 -5.12 11.49
CA TYR A 128 -3.82 -4.11 11.95
C TYR A 128 -3.74 -4.01 13.47
N VAL A 129 -2.60 -3.51 13.95
CA VAL A 129 -2.38 -3.10 15.34
C VAL A 129 -2.18 -1.58 15.39
N GLU A 130 -2.74 -0.95 16.41
CA GLU A 130 -2.67 0.50 16.61
C GLU A 130 -1.52 0.85 17.54
N LEU A 131 -0.65 1.76 17.11
CA LEU A 131 0.51 2.24 17.85
C LEU A 131 0.16 3.55 18.59
N LYS A 132 0.91 3.89 19.64
CA LYS A 132 0.66 5.09 20.47
C LYS A 132 0.87 6.40 19.71
N SER A 133 1.70 6.38 18.67
CA SER A 133 1.98 7.48 17.75
C SER A 133 0.85 7.76 16.75
N GLY A 134 -0.23 6.97 16.78
CA GLY A 134 -1.35 7.05 15.83
C GLY A 134 -1.11 6.28 14.53
N TRP A 135 0.14 5.85 14.28
CA TRP A 135 0.46 4.88 13.25
C TRP A 135 -0.20 3.54 13.55
N LYS A 136 -0.47 2.78 12.50
CA LYS A 136 -1.04 1.45 12.55
C LYS A 136 -0.19 0.55 11.66
N ALA A 137 0.17 -0.62 12.16
CA ALA A 137 0.90 -1.62 11.38
C ALA A 137 -0.10 -2.63 10.81
N ALA A 138 -0.19 -2.67 9.49
CA ALA A 138 -1.16 -3.46 8.76
C ALA A 138 -0.53 -4.74 8.19
N PHE A 139 -1.39 -5.75 8.03
CA PHE A 139 -1.07 -7.06 7.53
C PHE A 139 -2.17 -7.47 6.55
N CYS A 140 -1.81 -7.81 5.32
CA CYS A 140 -2.67 -8.42 4.32
C CYS A 140 -2.36 -9.91 4.24
N ILE A 141 -3.26 -10.73 4.79
CA ILE A 141 -3.10 -12.17 4.80
C ILE A 141 -3.88 -12.82 3.65
N ASP A 142 -3.15 -13.52 2.80
CA ASP A 142 -3.64 -14.18 1.58
C ASP A 142 -4.34 -13.19 0.63
N SER A 143 -5.10 -13.69 -0.35
CA SER A 143 -5.71 -12.86 -1.39
C SER A 143 -6.87 -11.96 -0.91
N THR A 144 -7.38 -12.17 0.30
CA THR A 144 -8.50 -11.39 0.86
C THR A 144 -8.04 -10.38 1.91
N CYS A 145 -6.73 -10.32 2.17
CA CYS A 145 -6.09 -9.61 3.28
C CYS A 145 -6.52 -10.04 4.70
N THR A 146 -7.52 -10.90 4.83
CA THR A 146 -8.02 -11.44 6.09
C THR A 146 -8.34 -12.94 5.99
N GLY A 147 -7.57 -13.69 5.18
CA GLY A 147 -7.85 -15.10 4.89
C GLY A 147 -7.80 -16.01 6.12
N ARG A 148 -7.01 -15.63 7.12
CA ARG A 148 -6.88 -16.32 8.42
C ARG A 148 -6.44 -15.33 9.51
N PRO A 149 -6.56 -15.70 10.79
CA PRO A 149 -5.96 -14.92 11.88
C PRO A 149 -4.45 -14.74 11.73
N LEU A 150 -3.94 -13.63 12.28
CA LEU A 150 -2.50 -13.37 12.35
C LEU A 150 -1.77 -14.41 13.22
N ASN A 151 -0.57 -14.76 12.80
CA ASN A 151 0.40 -15.53 13.55
C ASN A 151 1.73 -14.77 13.66
N GLY A 152 2.60 -15.21 14.56
CA GLY A 152 3.84 -14.52 14.87
C GLY A 152 4.83 -14.36 13.70
N ASN A 153 4.69 -15.10 12.61
CA ASN A 153 5.56 -14.99 11.43
C ASN A 153 5.02 -14.07 10.34
N ASP A 154 3.77 -13.59 10.47
CA ASP A 154 3.19 -12.64 9.54
C ASP A 154 3.91 -11.31 9.63
N LYS A 155 4.12 -10.66 8.49
CA LYS A 155 4.92 -9.44 8.38
C LYS A 155 4.02 -8.23 8.22
N VAL A 156 4.48 -7.10 8.75
CA VAL A 156 3.87 -5.79 8.47
C VAL A 156 4.03 -5.51 6.98
N ASP A 157 2.92 -5.37 6.26
CA ASP A 157 2.93 -5.07 4.82
C ASP A 157 2.98 -3.56 4.55
N TRP A 158 2.31 -2.77 5.39
CA TRP A 158 2.39 -1.31 5.36
C TRP A 158 2.11 -0.69 6.72
N LEU A 159 2.55 0.56 6.87
CA LEU A 159 2.24 1.44 7.99
C LEU A 159 1.25 2.49 7.51
N PHE A 160 0.27 2.85 8.35
CA PHE A 160 -0.69 3.90 8.00
C PHE A 160 -1.19 4.73 9.18
N LYS A 161 -1.71 5.94 8.89
CA LYS A 161 -2.50 6.78 9.80
C LYS A 161 -3.90 6.99 9.22
N ARG A 162 -4.91 7.01 10.09
CA ARG A 162 -6.34 7.27 9.81
C ARG A 162 -7.02 7.67 11.10
#